data_AF-A0A1L9USV7-F1
#
_entry.id   AF-A0A1L9USV7-F1
#
_cell.length_a   1.000
_cell.length_b   1.000
_cell.length_c   1.000
_cell.angle_alpha   90.00
_cell.angle_beta   90.00
_cell.angle_gamma   90.00
#
_symmetry.space_group_name_H-M   'P 1'
#
loop_
_entity.id
_entity.type
_entity.pdbx_description
1 polymer ?
#
loop_
_entity_poly.entity_id
_entity_poly.type
_entity_poly.pdbx_seq_one_letter_code
_entity_poly.pdbx_strand_id
1 'polypeptide(L)'
;MGVYHNRNHKTSASSSGRNRDTDTLKSFLASVEADPKTMLDDPASLEFVTRELAAKIYTFMLPPLEDLDGGVSLAALGVDSLVTIEIRNWMKRNLGGIEISTLEILNTGSIASLGRLVIEALKKKSVSEGL
;
A
#
# COMPACT_ATOMS: atom_id res chain seq x y z
N MET A 1 32.41 -0.64 1.80
CA MET A 1 31.13 0.01 1.44
C MET A 1 30.52 -0.78 0.30
N GLY A 2 29.50 -1.60 0.58
CA GLY A 2 28.84 -2.42 -0.44
C GLY A 2 27.70 -1.63 -1.07
N VAL A 3 27.88 -1.19 -2.32
CA VAL A 3 26.85 -0.49 -3.09
C VAL A 3 26.05 -1.54 -3.85
N TYR A 4 24.85 -1.87 -3.37
CA TYR A 4 23.97 -2.79 -4.08
C TYR A 4 23.23 -2.04 -5.19
N HIS A 5 23.66 -2.29 -6.42
CA HIS A 5 22.93 -1.91 -7.63
C HIS A 5 22.06 -3.08 -8.05
N ASN A 6 20.73 -2.97 -7.92
CA ASN A 6 19.81 -3.97 -8.48
C ASN A 6 19.10 -3.40 -9.71
N ARG A 7 19.65 -3.69 -10.90
CA ARG A 7 18.91 -3.62 -12.16
C ARG A 7 18.91 -5.01 -12.79
N ASN A 8 17.88 -5.79 -12.50
CA ASN A 8 17.59 -6.98 -13.28
C ASN A 8 16.12 -6.98 -13.73
N HIS A 9 15.88 -6.26 -14.82
CA HIS A 9 14.75 -6.53 -15.71
C HIS A 9 15.06 -7.84 -16.46
N LYS A 10 14.38 -8.93 -16.07
CA LYS A 10 14.13 -10.07 -16.95
C LYS A 10 12.69 -10.53 -16.80
N THR A 11 11.98 -10.49 -17.92
CA THR A 11 10.65 -11.06 -18.10
C THR A 11 10.82 -12.57 -18.25
N SER A 12 10.00 -13.35 -17.54
CA SER A 12 9.71 -14.77 -17.82
C SER A 12 8.46 -15.14 -17.01
N ALA A 13 7.57 -15.88 -17.66
CA ALA A 13 6.18 -16.07 -17.28
C ALA A 13 5.95 -17.10 -16.16
N SER A 14 4.79 -16.92 -15.51
CA SER A 14 3.99 -17.90 -14.75
C SER A 14 4.44 -18.26 -13.32
N SER A 15 3.49 -18.06 -12.38
CA SER A 15 3.44 -18.46 -10.95
C SER A 15 4.07 -17.57 -9.85
N SER A 16 4.47 -16.32 -10.12
CA SER A 16 5.24 -15.52 -9.14
C SER A 16 4.64 -14.17 -8.72
N GLY A 17 3.41 -13.83 -9.14
CA GLY A 17 2.82 -12.49 -8.97
C GLY A 17 2.90 -11.94 -7.55
N ARG A 18 2.53 -12.77 -6.55
CA ARG A 18 2.49 -12.38 -5.13
C ARG A 18 3.84 -11.92 -4.57
N ASN A 19 4.95 -12.46 -5.10
CA ASN A 19 6.29 -12.10 -4.64
C ASN A 19 6.79 -10.80 -5.28
N ARG A 20 6.37 -10.52 -6.53
CA ARG A 20 6.76 -9.30 -7.26
C ARG A 20 6.11 -8.05 -6.65
N ASP A 21 4.83 -8.11 -6.31
CA ASP A 21 4.11 -6.96 -5.71
C ASP A 21 4.71 -6.58 -4.34
N THR A 22 5.08 -7.61 -3.57
CA THR A 22 5.73 -7.43 -2.25
C THR A 22 7.14 -6.83 -2.40
N ASP A 23 7.88 -7.20 -3.44
CA ASP A 23 9.22 -6.68 -3.74
C ASP A 23 9.17 -5.21 -4.20
N THR A 24 8.19 -4.85 -5.03
CA THR A 24 7.98 -3.47 -5.47
C THR A 24 7.58 -2.55 -4.33
N LEU A 25 6.69 -3.01 -3.42
CA LEU A 25 6.29 -2.23 -2.26
C LEU A 25 7.45 -2.00 -1.29
N LYS A 26 8.29 -3.02 -1.06
CA LYS A 26 9.51 -2.89 -0.24
C LYS A 26 10.50 -1.90 -0.85
N SER A 27 10.70 -1.95 -2.16
CA SER A 27 11.59 -1.03 -2.88
C SER A 27 11.09 0.42 -2.82
N PHE A 28 9.77 0.61 -2.91
CA PHE A 28 9.14 1.91 -2.68
C PHE A 28 9.40 2.42 -1.27
N LEU A 29 9.20 1.60 -0.24
CA LEU A 29 9.46 2.03 1.15
C LEU A 29 10.92 2.36 1.41
N ALA A 30 11.87 1.58 0.87
CA ALA A 30 13.29 1.91 0.98
C ALA A 30 13.62 3.27 0.33
N SER A 31 12.92 3.62 -0.75
CA SER A 31 13.05 4.93 -1.39
C SER A 31 12.42 6.05 -0.55
N VAL A 32 11.29 5.78 0.10
CA VAL A 32 10.66 6.69 1.08
C VAL A 32 11.56 6.89 2.30
N GLU A 33 12.27 5.88 2.78
CA GLU A 33 13.23 6.03 3.88
C GLU A 33 14.44 6.88 3.48
N ALA A 34 14.90 6.77 2.23
CA ALA A 34 16.03 7.53 1.71
C ALA A 34 15.69 9.01 1.46
N ASP A 35 14.51 9.30 0.90
CA ASP A 35 14.03 10.67 0.70
C ASP A 35 12.50 10.77 0.91
N PRO A 36 12.05 10.93 2.18
CA PRO A 36 10.63 10.87 2.50
C PRO A 36 9.81 12.01 1.88
N LYS A 37 10.39 13.22 1.82
CA LYS A 37 9.66 14.40 1.34
C LYS A 37 9.40 14.31 -0.16
N THR A 38 10.43 14.08 -0.98
CA THR A 38 10.26 14.04 -2.43
C THR A 38 9.40 12.86 -2.85
N MET A 39 9.58 11.70 -2.21
CA MET A 39 8.78 10.52 -2.53
C MET A 39 7.31 10.69 -2.12
N LEU A 40 7.00 11.13 -0.89
CA LEU A 40 5.62 11.16 -0.41
C LEU A 40 4.81 12.38 -0.89
N ASP A 41 5.45 13.44 -1.40
CA ASP A 41 4.77 14.56 -2.08
C ASP A 41 4.52 14.30 -3.57
N ASP A 42 5.14 13.27 -4.16
CA ASP A 42 4.90 12.91 -5.54
C ASP A 42 3.51 12.25 -5.74
N PRO A 43 2.69 12.72 -6.69
CA PRO A 43 1.36 12.14 -6.94
C PRO A 43 1.43 10.68 -7.39
N ALA A 44 2.50 10.24 -8.06
CA ALA A 44 2.66 8.86 -8.48
C ALA A 44 2.82 7.92 -7.27
N SER A 45 3.33 8.40 -6.13
CA SER A 45 3.39 7.64 -4.90
C SER A 45 2.00 7.36 -4.33
N LEU A 46 1.10 8.34 -4.39
CA LEU A 46 -0.30 8.14 -4.00
C LEU A 46 -0.99 7.14 -4.93
N GLU A 47 -0.80 7.26 -6.25
CA GLU A 47 -1.36 6.31 -7.21
C GLU A 47 -0.83 4.89 -6.99
N PHE A 48 0.48 4.75 -6.77
CA PHE A 48 1.11 3.47 -6.47
C PHE A 48 0.53 2.83 -5.20
N VAL A 49 0.51 3.56 -4.07
CA VAL A 49 -0.04 3.06 -2.81
C VAL A 49 -1.52 2.69 -2.95
N THR A 50 -2.30 3.51 -3.64
CA THR A 50 -3.74 3.24 -3.89
C THR A 50 -3.93 1.96 -4.69
N ARG A 51 -3.10 1.73 -5.73
CA ARG A 51 -3.15 0.50 -6.54
C ARG A 51 -2.77 -0.74 -5.74
N GLU A 52 -1.71 -0.66 -4.93
CA GLU A 52 -1.29 -1.78 -4.08
C GLU A 52 -2.35 -2.10 -3.02
N LEU A 53 -2.99 -1.08 -2.43
CA LEU A 53 -4.14 -1.26 -1.54
C LEU A 53 -5.31 -1.93 -2.26
N ALA A 54 -5.68 -1.45 -3.45
CA ALA A 54 -6.76 -2.04 -4.24
C ALA A 54 -6.48 -3.52 -4.52
N ALA A 55 -5.29 -3.86 -5.05
CA ALA A 55 -4.92 -5.23 -5.33
C ALA A 55 -5.01 -6.14 -4.09
N LYS A 56 -4.64 -5.62 -2.91
CA LYS A 56 -4.71 -6.37 -1.64
C LYS A 56 -6.12 -6.53 -1.11
N ILE A 57 -6.92 -5.46 -1.14
CA ILE A 57 -8.33 -5.51 -0.72
C ILE A 57 -9.09 -6.50 -1.57
N TYR A 58 -8.90 -6.47 -2.89
CA TYR A 58 -9.53 -7.43 -3.81
C TYR A 58 -9.05 -8.86 -3.56
N THR A 59 -7.79 -9.07 -3.17
CA THR A 59 -7.32 -10.41 -2.75
C THR A 59 -8.06 -10.93 -1.53
N PHE A 60 -8.44 -10.06 -0.58
CA PHE A 60 -9.24 -10.45 0.58
C PHE A 60 -10.70 -10.73 0.25
N MET A 61 -11.23 -10.06 -0.78
CA MET A 61 -12.63 -10.19 -1.16
C MET A 61 -12.96 -11.44 -1.98
N LEU A 62 -11.96 -12.10 -2.59
CA LEU A 62 -12.14 -13.20 -3.55
C LEU A 62 -12.92 -12.90 -4.88
N PRO A 63 -13.22 -11.67 -5.35
CA PRO A 63 -13.85 -11.45 -6.66
C PRO A 63 -12.84 -11.62 -7.81
N PRO A 64 -13.31 -11.75 -9.06
CA PRO A 64 -12.41 -11.66 -10.21
C PRO A 64 -11.74 -10.28 -10.25
N LEU A 65 -10.41 -10.27 -10.41
CA LEU A 65 -9.54 -9.08 -10.40
C LEU A 65 -9.73 -8.16 -11.63
N GLU A 66 -10.73 -8.41 -12.48
CA GLU A 66 -10.95 -7.70 -13.75
C GLU A 66 -11.63 -6.33 -13.59
N ASP A 67 -12.17 -6.00 -12.42
CA ASP A 67 -12.90 -4.76 -12.11
C ASP A 67 -12.23 -3.95 -10.97
N LEU A 68 -10.95 -3.61 -11.13
CA LEU A 68 -10.21 -2.76 -10.17
C LEU A 68 -10.59 -1.28 -10.34
N ASP A 69 -11.68 -0.85 -9.69
CA ASP A 69 -12.04 0.56 -9.57
C ASP A 69 -11.73 1.08 -8.16
N GLY A 70 -10.72 1.96 -8.06
CA GLY A 70 -10.27 2.54 -6.79
C GLY A 70 -11.21 3.60 -6.17
N GLY A 71 -12.26 3.99 -6.89
CA GLY A 71 -13.30 4.91 -6.44
C GLY A 71 -14.46 4.23 -5.73
N VAL A 72 -14.59 2.90 -5.86
CA VAL A 72 -15.65 2.13 -5.17
C VAL A 72 -15.46 2.24 -3.65
N SER A 73 -16.58 2.37 -2.95
CA SER A 73 -16.55 2.44 -1.49
C SER A 73 -16.20 1.10 -0.86
N LEU A 74 -15.49 1.14 0.27
CA LEU A 74 -15.15 -0.08 1.01
C LEU A 74 -16.42 -0.87 1.39
N ALA A 75 -17.49 -0.18 1.76
CA ALA A 75 -18.78 -0.79 2.06
C ALA A 75 -19.42 -1.45 0.83
N ALA A 76 -19.35 -0.82 -0.35
CA ALA A 76 -19.88 -1.41 -1.59
C ALA A 76 -19.08 -2.64 -2.05
N LEU A 77 -17.79 -2.71 -1.72
CA LEU A 77 -16.96 -3.90 -1.93
C LEU A 77 -17.28 -5.04 -0.96
N GLY A 78 -18.13 -4.83 0.05
CA GLY A 78 -18.43 -5.82 1.08
C GLY A 78 -17.39 -5.90 2.19
N VAL A 79 -16.60 -4.84 2.42
CA VAL A 79 -15.63 -4.79 3.53
C VAL A 79 -16.36 -4.87 4.86
N ASP A 80 -16.23 -6.03 5.50
CA ASP A 80 -16.75 -6.30 6.83
C ASP A 80 -15.67 -6.08 7.92
N SER A 81 -16.03 -6.38 9.16
CA SER A 81 -15.12 -6.26 10.32
C SER A 81 -13.87 -7.14 10.20
N LEU A 82 -13.97 -8.35 9.65
CA LEU A 82 -12.82 -9.27 9.52
C LEU A 82 -11.87 -8.80 8.42
N VAL A 83 -12.41 -8.42 7.26
CA VAL A 83 -11.62 -7.86 6.16
C VAL A 83 -10.95 -6.55 6.58
N THR A 84 -11.63 -5.71 7.35
CA THR A 84 -11.03 -4.49 7.92
C THR A 84 -9.82 -4.80 8.80
N ILE A 85 -9.90 -5.86 9.62
CA ILE A 85 -8.78 -6.31 10.46
C ILE A 85 -7.62 -6.81 9.59
N GLU A 86 -7.90 -7.57 8.52
CA GLU A 86 -6.88 -8.06 7.60
C GLU A 86 -6.18 -6.93 6.84
N ILE A 87 -6.94 -5.92 6.37
CA ILE A 87 -6.40 -4.72 5.76
C ILE A 87 -5.48 -3.99 6.75
N ARG A 88 -5.95 -3.74 7.97
CA ARG A 88 -5.14 -3.11 9.03
C ARG A 88 -3.83 -3.86 9.28
N ASN A 89 -3.92 -5.18 9.45
CA ASN A 89 -2.76 -6.04 9.72
C ASN A 89 -1.81 -6.07 8.53
N TRP A 90 -2.32 -6.06 7.30
CA TRP A 90 -1.49 -5.99 6.11
C TRP A 90 -0.76 -4.65 6.02
N MET A 91 -1.44 -3.53 6.21
CA MET A 91 -0.82 -2.20 6.18
C MET A 91 0.28 -2.08 7.24
N LYS A 92 0.00 -2.45 8.49
CA LYS A 92 1.01 -2.43 9.56
C LYS A 92 2.25 -3.26 9.21
N ARG A 93 2.07 -4.45 8.62
CA ARG A 93 3.18 -5.34 8.24
C ARG A 93 3.98 -4.86 7.04
N ASN A 94 3.35 -4.17 6.08
CA ASN A 94 3.91 -3.92 4.76
C ASN A 94 4.15 -2.45 4.43
N LEU A 95 3.65 -1.50 5.23
CA LEU A 95 3.75 -0.06 5.01
C LEU A 95 4.54 0.60 6.14
N GLY A 96 5.76 0.12 6.39
CA GLY A 96 6.70 0.75 7.33
C GLY A 96 6.25 0.75 8.79
N GLY A 97 5.33 -0.13 9.20
CA GLY A 97 4.89 -0.23 10.60
C GLY A 97 3.81 0.78 11.01
N ILE A 98 3.20 1.51 10.06
CA ILE A 98 2.16 2.50 10.38
C ILE A 98 0.96 1.88 11.10
N GLU A 99 0.43 2.60 12.07
CA GLU A 99 -0.74 2.19 12.84
C GLU A 99 -1.95 3.03 12.44
N ILE A 100 -2.83 2.42 11.64
CA ILE A 100 -4.14 2.98 11.30
C ILE A 100 -5.19 2.16 12.06
N SER A 101 -6.13 2.83 12.72
CA SER A 101 -7.22 2.16 13.45
C SER A 101 -8.27 1.60 12.49
N THR A 102 -9.03 0.59 12.94
CA THR A 102 -10.15 0.04 12.16
C THR A 102 -11.22 1.10 11.88
N LEU A 103 -11.46 2.02 12.83
CA LEU A 103 -12.39 3.13 12.65
C LEU A 103 -11.94 4.11 11.57
N GLU A 104 -10.64 4.44 11.52
CA GLU A 104 -10.10 5.29 10.46
C GLU A 104 -10.25 4.63 9.08
N ILE A 105 -9.99 3.33 8.97
CA ILE A 105 -10.19 2.57 7.72
C ILE A 105 -11.67 2.66 7.28
N LEU A 106 -12.61 2.37 8.18
CA LEU A 106 -14.04 2.41 7.87
C LEU A 106 -14.52 3.82 7.47
N ASN A 107 -13.95 4.87 8.07
CA ASN A 107 -14.32 6.25 7.79
C ASN A 107 -13.74 6.82 6.49
N THR A 108 -12.74 6.19 5.87
CA THR A 108 -12.15 6.70 4.60
C THR A 108 -13.14 6.69 3.43
N GLY A 109 -14.11 5.77 3.44
CA GLY A 109 -15.18 5.70 2.46
C GLY A 109 -14.79 5.16 1.08
N SER A 110 -13.53 5.25 0.64
CA SER A 110 -13.03 4.70 -0.64
C SER A 110 -11.57 4.23 -0.54
N ILE A 111 -11.11 3.40 -1.49
CA ILE A 111 -9.72 2.94 -1.53
C ILE A 111 -8.77 4.12 -1.81
N ALA A 112 -9.14 5.06 -2.68
CA ALA A 112 -8.36 6.27 -2.92
C ALA A 112 -8.18 7.12 -1.65
N SER A 113 -9.24 7.30 -0.86
CA SER A 113 -9.16 7.98 0.43
C SER A 113 -8.27 7.23 1.42
N LEU A 114 -8.32 5.90 1.43
CA LEU A 114 -7.44 5.07 2.25
C LEU A 114 -5.97 5.21 1.83
N GLY A 115 -5.69 5.31 0.52
CA GLY A 115 -4.35 5.58 0.00
C GLY A 115 -3.79 6.91 0.48
N ARG A 116 -4.61 7.97 0.50
CA ARG A 116 -4.22 9.28 1.06
C ARG A 116 -3.90 9.18 2.55
N LEU A 117 -4.75 8.50 3.32
CA LEU A 117 -4.54 8.29 4.75
C LEU A 117 -3.21 7.55 5.02
N VAL A 118 -2.87 6.56 4.20
CA VAL A 118 -1.58 5.85 4.29
C VAL A 118 -0.41 6.78 4.00
N ILE A 119 -0.47 7.59 2.94
CA ILE A 119 0.58 8.56 2.62
C ILE A 119 0.79 9.55 3.77
N GLU A 120 -0.30 10.08 4.35
CA GLU A 120 -0.22 10.98 5.50
C GLU A 120 0.38 10.31 6.73
N ALA A 121 0.01 9.05 7.01
CA ALA A 121 0.58 8.27 8.10
C ALA A 121 2.09 8.01 7.90
N LEU A 122 2.52 7.71 6.66
CA LEU A 122 3.94 7.57 6.31
C LEU A 122 4.70 8.88 6.51
N LYS A 123 4.13 10.02 6.06
CA LYS A 123 4.72 11.36 6.28
C LYS A 123 4.91 11.63 7.76
N LYS A 124 3.87 11.38 8.57
CA LYS A 124 3.91 11.57 10.02
C LYS A 124 4.98 10.69 10.68
N LYS A 125 5.10 9.42 10.26
CA LYS A 125 6.12 8.50 10.78
C LYS A 125 7.54 9.00 10.46
N SER A 126 7.80 9.41 9.21
CA SER A 126 9.12 9.92 8.82
C SER A 126 9.53 11.19 9.57
N VAL A 127 8.58 12.02 10.00
CA VAL A 127 8.85 13.19 10.86
C VAL A 127 9.11 12.77 12.31
N SER A 128 8.39 11.75 12.81
CA SER A 128 8.51 11.30 14.21
C SER A 128 9.79 10.51 14.52
N GLU A 129 10.38 9.84 13.52
CA GLU A 129 11.60 9.03 13.69
C GLU A 129 12.89 9.84 13.40
N GLY A 130 12.76 11.12 13.06
CA GLY A 130 13.85 12.04 12.74
C GLY A 130 14.33 12.92 13.90
N LEU A 131 14.17 12.47 15.15
CA LEU A 131 14.66 13.13 16.38
C LEU A 131 15.67 12.27 17.12
#